data_AF-A0AAW9XE73-F1
#
_entry.id   AF-A0AAW9XE73-F1
#
_cell.length_a   1.000
_cell.length_b   1.000
_cell.length_c   1.000
_cell.angle_alpha   90.00
_cell.angle_beta   90.00
_cell.angle_gamma   90.00
#
_symmetry.space_group_name_H-M   'P 1'
#
loop_
_entity.id
_entity.type
_entity.pdbx_description
1 polymer ?
#
loop_
_entity_poly.entity_id
_entity_poly.type
_entity_poly.pdbx_seq_one_letter_code
_entity_poly.pdbx_strand_id
1 'polypeptide(L)'
;VVVDGKGRLFKMSQIINAIGIKTRILADCDFLSNILLTEHKDLLSTECDNLLTALIESINSGELSLNTKVTTFESFKSISSKDFIKICNHEKTQKHIHEIHQKLKDNGIYIWKSGDIEAVYGFGKKQTEWDSLLDCLCNESKDVRAVIKKYDEMEDFIKWI
;
A
#
# COMPACT_ATOMS: atom_id res chain seq x y z
N VAL A 1 -17.04 5.62 0.46
CA VAL A 1 -17.83 4.46 0.91
C VAL A 1 -16.88 3.42 1.45
N VAL A 2 -17.06 2.94 2.68
CA VAL A 2 -16.28 1.82 3.22
C VAL A 2 -16.82 0.54 2.60
N VAL A 3 -15.94 -0.32 2.10
CA VAL A 3 -16.31 -1.58 1.45
C VAL A 3 -15.82 -2.74 2.33
N ASP A 4 -16.72 -3.63 2.73
CA ASP A 4 -16.39 -4.82 3.51
C ASP A 4 -15.60 -5.82 2.66
N GLY A 5 -14.27 -5.72 2.76
CA GLY A 5 -13.32 -6.66 2.17
C GLY A 5 -12.66 -6.14 0.89
N LYS A 6 -11.33 -6.37 0.82
CA LYS A 6 -10.44 -5.92 -0.26
C LYS A 6 -10.95 -6.35 -1.65
N GLY A 7 -11.40 -7.60 -1.81
CA GLY A 7 -11.90 -8.11 -3.09
C GLY A 7 -13.17 -7.45 -3.64
N ARG A 8 -13.89 -6.63 -2.86
CA ARG A 8 -15.12 -5.95 -3.29
C ARG A 8 -14.90 -4.50 -3.74
N LEU A 9 -13.74 -3.91 -3.44
CA LEU A 9 -13.41 -2.52 -3.81
C LEU A 9 -13.52 -2.28 -5.32
N PHE A 10 -13.01 -3.20 -6.14
CA PHE A 10 -13.08 -3.11 -7.60
C PHE A 10 -14.52 -3.14 -8.12
N LYS A 11 -15.31 -4.12 -7.67
CA LYS A 11 -16.72 -4.25 -8.08
C LYS A 11 -17.52 -3.01 -7.71
N MET A 12 -17.29 -2.46 -6.52
CA MET A 12 -17.96 -1.25 -6.08
C MET A 12 -17.55 -0.04 -6.92
N SER A 13 -16.26 0.11 -7.21
CA SER A 13 -15.74 1.15 -8.09
C SER A 13 -16.37 1.08 -9.49
N GLN A 14 -16.47 -0.13 -10.07
CA GLN A 14 -17.11 -0.36 -11.37
C GLN A 14 -18.60 0.04 -11.36
N ILE A 15 -19.34 -0.36 -10.31
CA ILE A 15 -20.77 -0.02 -10.18
C ILE A 15 -20.98 1.50 -10.05
N ILE A 16 -20.18 2.18 -9.21
CA ILE A 16 -20.31 3.62 -8.99
C ILE A 16 -19.90 4.40 -10.26
N ASN A 17 -18.85 3.97 -10.95
CA ASN A 17 -18.46 4.56 -12.24
C ASN A 17 -19.55 4.36 -13.31
N ALA A 18 -20.22 3.20 -13.33
CA ALA A 18 -21.29 2.92 -14.29
C ALA A 18 -22.53 3.82 -14.10
N ILE A 19 -22.76 4.36 -12.90
CA ILE A 19 -23.81 5.36 -12.64
C ILE A 19 -23.32 6.81 -12.82
N GLY A 20 -22.13 7.01 -13.40
CA GLY A 20 -21.59 8.32 -13.77
C GLY A 20 -20.85 9.05 -12.64
N ILE A 21 -20.58 8.39 -11.51
CA ILE A 21 -19.83 8.99 -10.40
C ILE A 21 -18.38 8.50 -10.48
N LYS A 22 -17.44 9.42 -10.72
CA LYS A 22 -16.01 9.09 -10.72
C LYS A 22 -15.56 8.64 -9.34
N THR A 23 -14.98 7.45 -9.26
CA THR A 23 -14.41 6.91 -8.01
C THR A 23 -12.89 6.89 -8.02
N ARG A 24 -12.33 6.93 -6.81
CA ARG A 24 -10.94 6.60 -6.53
C ARG A 24 -10.89 5.58 -5.39
N ILE A 25 -9.86 4.75 -5.37
CA ILE A 25 -9.64 3.71 -4.36
C ILE A 25 -8.44 4.10 -3.52
N LEU A 26 -8.59 4.02 -2.19
CA LEU A 26 -7.49 4.09 -1.23
C LEU A 26 -7.39 2.75 -0.50
N ALA A 27 -6.21 2.16 -0.45
CA ALA A 27 -5.99 0.87 0.22
C ALA A 27 -4.57 0.72 0.78
N ASP A 28 -4.36 -0.26 1.66
CA ASP A 28 -3.04 -0.66 2.15
C ASP A 28 -2.25 -1.43 1.06
N CYS A 29 -0.92 -1.50 1.19
CA CYS A 29 0.00 -2.19 0.28
C CYS A 29 -0.43 -3.65 0.00
N ASP A 30 -0.99 -4.33 1.01
CA ASP A 30 -1.42 -5.73 0.90
C ASP A 30 -2.65 -5.93 -0.01
N PHE A 31 -3.28 -4.85 -0.46
CA PHE A 31 -4.30 -4.87 -1.52
C PHE A 31 -3.75 -5.44 -2.83
N LEU A 32 -2.43 -5.35 -3.06
CA LEU A 32 -1.74 -5.98 -4.19
C LEU A 32 -2.06 -7.48 -4.31
N SER A 33 -2.27 -8.19 -3.20
CA SER A 33 -2.70 -9.60 -3.20
C SER A 33 -4.00 -9.86 -3.99
N ASN A 34 -4.84 -8.84 -4.14
CA ASN A 34 -6.06 -8.90 -4.94
C ASN A 34 -5.81 -8.41 -6.37
N ILE A 35 -5.07 -7.30 -6.54
CA ILE A 35 -4.79 -6.71 -7.85
C ILE A 35 -4.08 -7.69 -8.77
N LEU A 36 -3.07 -8.39 -8.25
CA LEU A 36 -2.19 -9.31 -8.99
C LEU A 36 -2.93 -10.50 -9.61
N LEU A 37 -4.19 -10.72 -9.26
CA LEU A 37 -5.03 -11.83 -9.71
C LEU A 37 -6.24 -11.36 -10.53
N THR A 38 -6.26 -10.09 -10.93
CA THR A 38 -7.33 -9.48 -11.74
C THR A 38 -6.79 -9.02 -13.10
N GLU A 39 -7.68 -8.51 -13.95
CA GLU A 39 -7.34 -7.86 -15.24
C GLU A 39 -6.30 -6.74 -15.12
N HIS A 40 -6.12 -6.16 -13.93
CA HIS A 40 -5.09 -5.14 -13.66
C HIS A 40 -3.68 -5.74 -13.65
N LYS A 41 -3.54 -7.08 -13.66
CA LYS A 41 -2.26 -7.75 -13.83
C LYS A 41 -1.62 -7.39 -15.17
N ASP A 42 -2.40 -7.24 -16.24
CA ASP A 42 -1.83 -6.97 -17.57
C ASP A 42 -1.16 -5.58 -17.60
N LEU A 43 -1.78 -4.59 -16.93
CA LEU A 43 -1.24 -3.25 -16.74
C LEU A 43 0.09 -3.23 -15.96
N LEU A 44 0.24 -4.16 -15.03
CA LEU A 44 1.35 -4.20 -14.06
C LEU A 44 2.32 -5.37 -14.29
N SER A 45 2.16 -6.11 -15.39
CA SER A 45 2.79 -7.42 -15.60
C SER A 45 4.31 -7.39 -15.38
N THR A 46 4.99 -6.43 -16.01
CA THR A 46 6.45 -6.29 -15.89
C THR A 46 6.90 -6.00 -14.46
N GLU A 47 6.28 -5.03 -13.78
CA GLU A 47 6.68 -4.62 -12.43
C GLU A 47 6.35 -5.71 -11.39
N CYS A 48 5.27 -6.45 -11.63
CA CYS A 48 4.87 -7.56 -10.76
C CYS A 48 5.81 -8.76 -10.91
N ASP A 49 6.22 -9.08 -12.14
CA ASP A 49 7.21 -10.14 -12.39
C ASP A 49 8.58 -9.75 -11.78
N ASN A 50 8.97 -8.48 -11.90
CA ASN A 50 10.17 -7.95 -11.26
C ASN A 50 10.08 -8.02 -9.72
N LEU A 51 8.94 -7.63 -9.14
CA LEU A 51 8.70 -7.75 -7.70
C LEU A 51 8.81 -9.19 -7.23
N LEU A 52 8.17 -10.13 -7.95
CA LEU A 52 8.20 -11.55 -7.59
C LEU A 52 9.63 -12.11 -7.67
N THR A 53 10.38 -11.75 -8.71
CA THR A 53 11.78 -12.16 -8.89
C THR A 53 12.65 -11.65 -7.75
N ALA A 54 12.62 -10.34 -7.47
CA ALA A 54 13.39 -9.73 -6.39
C ALA A 54 13.04 -10.34 -5.02
N LEU A 55 11.76 -10.63 -4.79
CA LEU A 55 11.30 -11.25 -3.55
C LEU A 55 11.82 -12.68 -3.39
N ILE A 56 11.74 -13.51 -4.44
CA ILE A 56 12.25 -14.88 -4.42
C ILE A 56 13.76 -14.88 -4.18
N GLU A 57 14.51 -13.99 -4.84
CA GLU A 57 15.94 -13.82 -4.63
C GLU A 57 16.27 -13.44 -3.18
N SER A 58 15.59 -12.44 -2.62
CA SER A 58 15.79 -12.00 -1.23
C SER A 58 15.43 -13.06 -0.18
N ILE A 59 14.41 -13.88 -0.44
CA ILE A 59 14.06 -15.00 0.43
C ILE A 59 15.13 -16.09 0.35
N ASN A 60 15.58 -16.44 -0.86
CA ASN A 60 16.57 -17.49 -1.08
C ASN A 60 17.97 -17.11 -0.57
N SER A 61 18.34 -15.82 -0.62
CA SER A 61 19.59 -15.32 -0.04
C SER A 61 19.52 -15.13 1.49
N GLY A 62 18.33 -15.24 2.09
CA GLY A 62 18.11 -15.05 3.52
C GLY A 62 18.04 -13.59 3.98
N GLU A 63 18.06 -12.62 3.05
CA GLU A 63 17.93 -11.19 3.33
C GLU A 63 16.52 -10.82 3.80
N LEU A 64 15.50 -11.54 3.33
CA LEU A 64 14.10 -11.31 3.68
C LEU A 64 13.47 -12.57 4.28
N SER A 65 13.08 -12.48 5.56
CA SER A 65 12.40 -13.56 6.28
C SER A 65 10.90 -13.27 6.43
N LEU A 66 10.09 -14.08 5.75
CA LEU A 66 8.63 -14.06 5.77
C LEU A 66 8.10 -15.33 6.43
N ASN A 67 6.94 -15.25 7.10
CA ASN A 67 6.32 -16.45 7.70
C ASN A 67 5.69 -17.36 6.64
N THR A 68 5.35 -16.80 5.48
CA THR A 68 4.77 -17.52 4.34
C THR A 68 5.79 -17.56 3.22
N LYS A 69 6.03 -18.76 2.68
CA LYS A 69 6.87 -18.92 1.50
C LYS A 69 6.14 -18.33 0.29
N VAL A 70 6.82 -17.47 -0.45
CA VAL A 70 6.29 -16.86 -1.67
C VAL A 70 7.01 -17.45 -2.86
N THR A 71 6.25 -18.13 -3.72
CA THR A 71 6.77 -18.74 -4.95
C THR A 71 5.98 -18.33 -6.18
N THR A 72 4.74 -17.87 -6.00
CA THR A 72 3.86 -17.42 -7.08
C THR A 72 3.05 -16.20 -6.62
N PHE A 73 2.34 -15.56 -7.55
CA PHE A 73 1.43 -14.46 -7.23
C PHE A 73 0.29 -14.89 -6.29
N GLU A 74 -0.19 -16.14 -6.40
CA GLU A 74 -1.22 -16.67 -5.52
C GLU A 74 -0.77 -16.73 -4.06
N SER A 75 0.55 -16.89 -3.81
CA SER A 75 1.11 -16.88 -2.45
C SER A 75 0.85 -15.55 -1.73
N PHE A 76 0.66 -14.43 -2.46
CA PHE A 76 0.42 -13.11 -1.87
C PHE A 76 -0.88 -13.04 -1.05
N LYS A 77 -1.87 -13.89 -1.34
CA LYS A 77 -3.12 -13.96 -0.55
C LYS A 77 -2.92 -14.42 0.88
N SER A 78 -1.84 -15.16 1.13
CA SER A 78 -1.53 -15.75 2.44
C SER A 78 -0.53 -14.91 3.23
N ILE A 79 0.04 -13.86 2.63
CA ILE A 79 0.99 -12.98 3.30
C ILE A 79 0.24 -12.10 4.30
N SER A 80 0.72 -12.08 5.55
CA SER A 80 0.17 -11.20 6.58
C SER A 80 0.50 -9.74 6.30
N SER A 81 -0.32 -8.80 6.77
CA SER A 81 -0.02 -7.36 6.62
C SER A 81 1.36 -6.97 7.19
N LYS A 82 1.80 -7.62 8.29
CA LYS A 82 3.15 -7.43 8.84
C LYS A 82 4.26 -7.86 7.89
N ASP A 83 4.10 -9.00 7.23
CA ASP A 83 5.08 -9.48 6.26
C ASP A 83 5.03 -8.62 4.99
N PHE A 84 3.85 -8.12 4.58
CA PHE A 84 3.74 -7.12 3.53
C PHE A 84 4.50 -5.84 3.85
N ILE A 85 4.43 -5.30 5.08
CA ILE A 85 5.23 -4.13 5.47
C ILE A 85 6.74 -4.40 5.28
N LYS A 86 7.23 -5.60 5.63
CA LYS A 86 8.63 -5.97 5.36
C LYS A 86 8.95 -5.93 3.87
N ILE A 87 8.07 -6.49 3.04
CA ILE A 87 8.21 -6.47 1.58
C ILE A 87 8.20 -5.04 1.05
N CYS A 88 7.29 -4.19 1.53
CA CYS A 88 7.14 -2.80 1.10
C CYS A 88 8.33 -1.91 1.50
N ASN A 89 9.13 -2.31 2.51
CA ASN A 89 10.29 -1.55 2.99
C ASN A 89 11.65 -2.24 2.72
N HIS A 90 11.69 -3.38 2.03
CA HIS A 90 12.94 -4.08 1.73
C HIS A 90 13.63 -3.49 0.50
N GLU A 91 14.96 -3.31 0.55
CA GLU A 91 15.74 -2.54 -0.43
C GLU A 91 15.56 -3.03 -1.88
N LYS A 92 15.53 -4.35 -2.08
CA LYS A 92 15.38 -4.96 -3.42
C LYS A 92 13.95 -4.90 -3.98
N THR A 93 12.93 -4.71 -3.15
CA THR A 93 11.51 -4.76 -3.55
C THR A 93 10.85 -3.39 -3.54
N GLN A 94 11.37 -2.45 -2.75
CA GLN A 94 10.81 -1.11 -2.57
C GLN A 94 10.66 -0.36 -3.91
N LYS A 95 11.65 -0.45 -4.80
CA LYS A 95 11.59 0.20 -6.12
C LYS A 95 10.41 -0.33 -6.95
N HIS A 96 10.23 -1.65 -7.00
CA HIS A 96 9.15 -2.26 -7.78
C HIS A 96 7.77 -1.91 -7.21
N ILE A 97 7.65 -1.82 -5.89
CA ILE A 97 6.40 -1.41 -5.24
C ILE A 97 6.09 0.06 -5.54
N HIS A 98 7.11 0.92 -5.60
CA HIS A 98 6.94 2.30 -6.04
C HIS A 98 6.45 2.39 -7.49
N GLU A 99 7.03 1.62 -8.40
CA GLU A 99 6.61 1.58 -9.82
C GLU A 99 5.16 1.11 -9.96
N ILE A 100 4.78 0.04 -9.24
CA ILE A 100 3.40 -0.45 -9.19
C ILE A 100 2.47 0.64 -8.63
N HIS A 101 2.87 1.30 -7.55
CA HIS A 101 2.09 2.39 -6.95
C HIS A 101 1.83 3.52 -7.95
N GLN A 102 2.84 3.98 -8.70
CA GLN A 102 2.63 5.06 -9.69
C GLN A 102 1.63 4.67 -10.77
N LYS A 103 1.77 3.46 -11.33
CA LYS A 103 0.83 2.95 -12.35
C LYS A 103 -0.60 2.85 -11.81
N LEU A 104 -0.76 2.38 -10.58
CA LEU A 104 -2.07 2.31 -9.93
C LEU A 104 -2.66 3.71 -9.67
N LYS A 105 -1.82 4.64 -9.21
CA LYS A 105 -2.21 6.02 -8.89
C LYS A 105 -2.75 6.76 -10.11
N ASP A 106 -2.12 6.57 -11.27
CA ASP A 106 -2.58 7.10 -12.57
C ASP A 106 -3.94 6.53 -12.99
N ASN A 107 -4.29 5.33 -12.50
CA ASN A 107 -5.56 4.66 -12.73
C ASN A 107 -6.58 4.88 -11.59
N GLY A 108 -6.35 5.87 -10.73
CA GLY A 108 -7.28 6.23 -9.66
C GLY A 108 -7.25 5.29 -8.45
N ILE A 109 -6.16 4.52 -8.28
CA ILE A 109 -5.95 3.62 -7.14
C ILE A 109 -4.70 4.05 -6.39
N TYR A 110 -4.85 4.57 -5.18
CA TYR A 110 -3.74 4.87 -4.29
C TYR A 110 -3.56 3.74 -3.30
N ILE A 111 -2.36 3.16 -3.29
CA ILE A 111 -1.93 2.23 -2.25
C ILE A 111 -0.90 2.90 -1.36
N TRP A 112 -0.97 2.66 -0.05
CA TRP A 112 0.11 3.01 0.86
C TRP A 112 1.33 2.15 0.54
N LYS A 113 2.25 2.64 -0.28
CA LYS A 113 3.43 1.91 -0.77
C LYS A 113 4.41 1.53 0.35
N SER A 114 4.29 2.12 1.54
CA SER A 114 5.08 1.73 2.71
C SER A 114 4.46 0.60 3.56
N GLY A 115 3.22 0.16 3.27
CA GLY A 115 2.54 -0.85 4.08
C GLY A 115 1.07 -0.52 4.34
N ASP A 116 0.66 -0.58 5.60
CA ASP A 116 -0.62 -0.05 6.05
C ASP A 116 -0.50 1.43 6.44
N ILE A 117 -1.63 2.08 6.69
CA ILE A 117 -1.65 3.49 7.10
C ILE A 117 -0.90 3.70 8.44
N GLU A 118 -0.92 2.71 9.34
CA GLU A 118 -0.13 2.74 10.58
C GLU A 118 1.37 2.77 10.31
N ALA A 119 1.88 2.06 9.29
CA ALA A 119 3.28 2.14 8.87
C ALA A 119 3.64 3.53 8.33
N VAL A 120 2.69 4.23 7.72
CA VAL A 120 2.86 5.61 7.22
C VAL A 120 2.90 6.62 8.36
N TYR A 121 1.95 6.54 9.29
CA TYR A 121 1.94 7.38 10.49
C TYR A 121 3.14 7.08 11.39
N GLY A 122 3.54 5.81 11.50
CA GLY A 122 4.54 5.33 12.45
C GLY A 122 3.97 5.00 13.83
N PHE A 123 2.66 5.09 13.99
CA PHE A 123 1.94 4.82 15.23
C PHE A 123 0.59 4.16 14.95
N GLY A 124 0.02 3.53 15.98
CA GLY A 124 -1.13 2.65 15.83
C GLY A 124 -2.37 3.17 16.54
N LYS A 125 -3.00 2.30 17.32
CA LYS A 125 -4.31 2.59 17.97
C LYS A 125 -4.21 3.32 19.31
N LYS A 126 -3.03 3.77 19.75
CA LYS A 126 -2.91 4.42 21.06
C LYS A 126 -3.39 5.86 20.96
N GLN A 127 -4.38 6.23 21.78
CA GLN A 127 -4.97 7.57 21.76
C GLN A 127 -3.93 8.68 21.95
N THR A 128 -2.94 8.48 22.80
CA THR A 128 -1.86 9.47 23.05
C THR A 128 -1.07 9.83 21.78
N GLU A 129 -0.92 8.88 20.85
CA GLU A 129 -0.22 9.11 19.57
C GLU A 129 -1.10 9.98 18.65
N TRP A 130 -2.42 9.77 18.67
CA TRP A 130 -3.40 10.59 17.96
C TRP A 130 -3.53 12.00 18.56
N ASP A 131 -3.53 12.12 19.88
CA ASP A 131 -3.58 13.40 20.57
C ASP A 131 -2.33 14.24 20.21
N SER A 132 -1.16 13.59 20.13
CA SER A 132 0.07 14.25 19.69
C SER A 132 0.00 14.73 18.23
N LEU A 133 -0.65 13.98 17.34
CA LEU A 133 -0.86 14.42 15.97
C LEU A 133 -1.82 15.62 15.93
N LEU A 134 -2.94 15.56 16.66
CA LEU A 134 -3.92 16.65 16.71
C LEU A 134 -3.31 17.94 17.26
N ASP A 135 -2.57 17.87 18.35
CA ASP A 135 -1.87 19.00 18.93
C ASP A 135 -0.82 19.60 17.97
N CYS A 136 -0.15 18.76 17.18
CA CYS A 136 0.74 19.22 16.11
C CYS A 136 -0.02 19.94 14.99
N LEU A 137 -1.15 19.39 14.53
CA LEU A 137 -1.97 19.99 13.47
C LEU A 137 -2.66 21.30 13.90
N CYS A 138 -2.98 21.45 15.19
CA CYS A 138 -3.60 22.66 15.73
C CYS A 138 -2.59 23.76 16.08
N ASN A 139 -1.29 23.50 15.95
CA ASN A 139 -0.23 24.43 16.35
C ASN A 139 0.75 24.67 15.20
N GLU A 140 0.62 25.83 14.54
CA GLU A 140 1.44 26.23 13.39
C GLU A 140 2.96 26.31 13.68
N SER A 141 3.36 26.32 14.96
CA SER A 141 4.78 26.28 15.35
C SER A 141 5.39 24.88 15.35
N LYS A 142 4.59 23.83 15.18
CA LYS A 142 5.04 22.43 15.19
C LYS A 142 5.14 21.89 13.77
N ASP A 143 6.22 21.16 13.49
CA ASP A 143 6.37 20.45 12.23
C ASP A 143 5.75 19.06 12.33
N VAL A 144 4.72 18.80 11.52
CA VAL A 144 4.05 17.50 11.40
C VAL A 144 5.00 16.38 10.95
N ARG A 145 6.12 16.72 10.30
CA ARG A 145 7.20 15.77 9.97
C ARG A 145 7.85 15.15 11.22
N ALA A 146 7.72 15.78 12.38
CA ALA A 146 8.20 15.24 13.65
C ALA A 146 7.27 14.14 14.20
N VAL A 147 6.04 14.03 13.70
CA VAL A 147 5.02 13.08 14.19
C VAL A 147 4.72 11.99 13.17
N ILE A 148 4.62 12.33 11.88
CA ILE A 148 4.32 11.38 10.81
C ILE A 148 5.61 10.79 10.24
N LYS A 149 5.82 9.48 10.42
CA LYS A 149 7.04 8.77 10.01
C LYS A 149 7.33 8.83 8.51
N LYS A 150 6.31 8.70 7.66
CA LYS A 150 6.40 8.76 6.19
C LYS A 150 5.64 9.96 5.65
N TYR A 151 6.01 11.14 6.13
CA TYR A 151 5.34 12.40 5.76
C TYR A 151 5.20 12.60 4.25
N ASP A 152 6.23 12.29 3.47
CA ASP A 152 6.20 12.45 2.01
C ASP A 152 5.08 11.64 1.35
N GLU A 153 4.75 10.46 1.90
CA GLU A 153 3.66 9.63 1.37
C GLU A 153 2.29 10.15 1.78
N MET A 154 2.18 10.76 2.97
CA MET A 154 0.97 11.47 3.37
C MET A 154 0.74 12.72 2.52
N GLU A 155 1.79 13.50 2.27
CA GLU A 155 1.74 14.68 1.42
C GLU A 155 1.37 14.32 -0.03
N ASP A 156 1.98 13.25 -0.57
CA ASP A 156 1.69 12.73 -1.90
C ASP A 156 0.24 12.26 -2.05
N PHE A 157 -0.33 11.64 -1.00
CA PHE A 157 -1.73 11.26 -0.95
C PHE A 157 -2.67 12.48 -0.94
N ILE A 158 -2.39 13.46 -0.08
CA ILE A 158 -3.20 14.69 0.03
C ILE A 158 -3.23 15.43 -1.31
N LYS A 159 -2.10 15.51 -2.02
CA LYS A 159 -2.01 16.14 -3.35
C LYS A 159 -2.74 15.35 -4.44
N TRP A 160 -3.01 14.07 -4.22
CA TRP A 160 -3.67 13.20 -5.20
C TRP A 160 -5.20 13.22 -5.12
N ILE A 161 -5.76 13.44 -3.92
CA ILE A 161 -7.21 13.62 -3.72
C ILE A 161 -7.66 14.92 -4.38
#